data_AF-A0A2V9KXG1-F1
#
_entry.id   AF-A0A2V9KXG1-F1
#
_cell.length_a   1.000
_cell.length_b   1.000
_cell.length_c   1.000
_cell.angle_alpha   90.00
_cell.angle_beta   90.00
_cell.angle_gamma   90.00
#
_symmetry.space_group_name_H-M   'P 1'
#
loop_
_entity.id
_entity.type
_entity.pdbx_description
1 polymer ?
#
loop_
_entity_poly.entity_id
_entity_poly.type
_entity_poly.pdbx_seq_one_letter_code
_entity_poly.pdbx_strand_id
1 'polypeptide(L)'
;AAGSDDFTGGFTMVPCSPIFQAQPTTVLTSSQTEFRGVSGLKELSPTPLVVVKGLVFYQQTSGAANGASWNAPAFVDEAQRVHQRTIDHDD
;
A
#
# COMPACT_ATOMS: atom_id res chain seq x y z
N ALA A 1 4.50 -8.28 0.43
CA ALA A 1 4.34 -9.71 0.11
C ALA A 1 2.96 -9.92 -0.52
N ALA A 2 2.90 -10.73 -1.58
CA ALA A 2 1.67 -11.04 -2.29
C ALA A 2 1.28 -12.50 -2.10
N GLY A 3 -0.03 -12.75 -2.03
CA GLY A 3 -0.62 -14.08 -2.01
C GLY A 3 -0.54 -14.78 -3.36
N SER A 4 -1.09 -15.99 -3.41
CA SER A 4 -1.16 -16.78 -4.64
C SER A 4 -2.00 -16.10 -5.73
N ASP A 5 -3.05 -15.38 -5.34
CA ASP A 5 -3.94 -14.65 -6.24
C ASP A 5 -3.31 -13.41 -6.89
N ASP A 6 -2.19 -12.91 -6.35
CA ASP A 6 -1.52 -11.66 -6.75
C ASP A 6 -2.23 -10.35 -6.33
N PHE A 7 -3.29 -10.44 -5.53
CA PHE A 7 -4.09 -9.29 -5.12
C PHE A 7 -4.12 -9.15 -3.61
N THR A 8 -4.27 -10.28 -2.90
CA THR A 8 -4.27 -10.30 -1.44
C THR A 8 -2.84 -10.19 -0.94
N GLY A 9 -2.57 -9.26 -0.04
CA GLY A 9 -1.21 -9.01 0.39
C GLY A 9 -1.04 -7.71 1.14
N GLY A 10 0.21 -7.25 1.19
CA GLY A 10 0.49 -5.87 1.55
C GLY A 10 1.92 -5.45 1.25
N PHE A 11 2.14 -4.15 1.30
CA PHE A 11 3.44 -3.50 1.11
C PHE A 11 3.56 -2.30 2.04
N THR A 12 4.76 -1.76 2.16
CA THR A 12 5.01 -0.55 2.93
C THR A 12 5.29 0.58 1.95
N MET A 13 4.73 1.75 2.21
CA MET A 13 5.08 2.98 1.50
C MET A 13 5.32 4.12 2.46
N VAL A 14 6.09 5.12 2.03
CA VAL A 14 6.23 6.38 2.74
C VAL A 14 5.33 7.40 2.05
N PRO A 15 4.23 7.85 2.68
CA PRO A 15 3.36 8.84 2.07
C PRO A 15 4.09 10.17 1.86
N CYS A 16 3.87 10.79 0.70
CA CYS A 16 4.40 12.11 0.40
C CYS A 16 3.71 13.23 1.22
N SER A 17 2.52 12.95 1.77
CA SER A 17 1.75 13.92 2.56
C SER A 17 2.36 14.14 3.95
N PRO A 18 2.50 15.40 4.40
CA PRO A 18 3.05 15.70 5.73
C PRO A 18 2.13 15.26 6.87
N ILE A 19 0.86 14.93 6.60
CA ILE A 19 -0.10 14.44 7.60
C ILE A 19 0.40 13.16 8.30
N PHE A 20 1.17 12.34 7.58
CA PHE A 20 1.77 11.11 8.10
C PHE A 20 3.16 11.32 8.68
N GLN A 21 3.65 12.56 8.77
CA GLN A 21 4.97 12.91 9.32
C GLN A 21 6.13 12.09 8.70
N ALA A 22 6.02 11.78 7.41
CA ALA A 22 6.94 10.90 6.68
C ALA A 22 7.14 9.51 7.34
N GLN A 23 6.21 9.06 8.17
CA GLN A 23 6.22 7.72 8.74
C GLN A 23 5.82 6.70 7.67
N PRO A 24 6.54 5.57 7.56
CA PRO A 24 6.09 4.46 6.73
C PRO A 24 4.70 3.98 7.16
N THR A 25 3.87 3.67 6.19
CA THR A 25 2.51 3.14 6.38
C THR A 25 2.42 1.76 5.74
N THR A 26 1.71 0.85 6.42
CA THR A 26 1.44 -0.47 5.88
C THR A 26 0.17 -0.42 5.06
N VAL A 27 0.24 -0.83 3.80
CA VAL A 27 -0.91 -0.93 2.90
C VAL A 27 -1.30 -2.39 2.80
N LEU A 28 -2.54 -2.68 3.16
CA LEU A 28 -3.19 -3.98 3.01
C LEU A 28 -4.01 -3.99 1.73
N THR A 29 -3.94 -5.10 1.02
CA THR A 29 -4.64 -5.35 -0.24
C THR A 29 -5.40 -6.67 -0.12
N SER A 30 -6.49 -6.79 -0.87
CA SER A 30 -7.37 -7.95 -0.88
C SER A 30 -7.64 -8.39 -2.33
N SER A 31 -8.29 -9.54 -2.50
CA SER A 31 -8.77 -10.00 -3.81
C SER A 31 -9.72 -9.05 -4.54
N GLN A 32 -10.24 -8.01 -3.85
CA GLN A 32 -11.11 -6.98 -4.42
C GLN A 32 -10.37 -5.66 -4.70
N THR A 33 -9.10 -5.54 -4.32
CA THR A 33 -8.32 -4.32 -4.56
C THR A 33 -8.08 -4.13 -6.06
N GLU A 34 -8.45 -2.97 -6.58
CA GLU A 34 -8.21 -2.62 -7.99
C GLU A 34 -6.77 -2.14 -8.18
N PHE A 35 -6.03 -2.78 -9.09
CA PHE A 35 -4.70 -2.31 -9.49
C PHE A 35 -4.77 -1.54 -10.82
N ARG A 36 -4.09 -0.39 -10.89
CA ARG A 36 -3.95 0.42 -12.10
C ARG A 36 -2.48 0.70 -12.39
N GLY A 37 -2.12 0.63 -13.68
CA GLY A 37 -0.73 0.76 -14.14
C GLY A 37 0.09 -0.52 -14.00
N VAL A 38 -0.42 -1.51 -13.27
CA VAL A 38 0.13 -2.87 -13.11
C VAL A 38 -1.04 -3.87 -13.03
N SER A 39 -0.78 -5.16 -13.24
CA SER A 39 -1.82 -6.19 -13.19
C SER A 39 -2.14 -6.69 -11.77
N GLY A 40 -1.22 -6.49 -10.82
CA GLY A 40 -1.34 -6.98 -9.45
C GLY A 40 -0.22 -6.51 -8.53
N LEU A 41 -0.19 -7.06 -7.32
CA LEU A 41 0.73 -6.68 -6.26
C LEU A 41 2.18 -7.09 -6.55
N LYS A 42 2.42 -8.24 -7.18
CA LYS A 42 3.77 -8.73 -7.56
C LYS A 42 4.42 -7.85 -8.62
N GLU A 43 3.63 -7.14 -9.41
CA GLU A 43 4.12 -6.24 -10.46
C GLU A 43 4.35 -4.82 -9.95
N LEU A 44 4.04 -4.51 -8.68
CA LEU A 44 4.42 -3.24 -8.10
C LEU A 44 5.95 -3.11 -8.10
N SER A 45 6.44 -2.05 -8.74
CA SER A 45 7.85 -1.71 -8.70
C SER A 45 8.20 -1.20 -7.29
N PRO A 46 9.46 -1.36 -6.82
CA PRO A 46 9.89 -0.84 -5.51
C PRO A 46 10.05 0.70 -5.45
N THR A 47 10.26 1.36 -6.58
CA THR A 47 10.54 2.82 -6.68
C THR A 47 9.45 3.73 -7.30
N PRO A 48 8.26 3.27 -7.72
CA PRO A 48 7.29 4.12 -8.38
C PRO A 48 6.53 4.98 -7.38
N LEU A 49 5.99 6.08 -7.89
CA LEU A 49 4.99 6.84 -7.16
C LEU A 49 3.67 6.08 -7.18
N VAL A 50 3.23 5.61 -6.02
CA VAL A 50 1.94 4.93 -5.86
C VAL A 50 0.92 5.85 -5.21
N VAL A 51 -0.31 5.80 -5.73
CA VAL A 51 -1.47 6.42 -5.11
C VAL A 51 -2.37 5.33 -4.59
N VAL A 52 -2.59 5.32 -3.28
CA VAL A 52 -3.49 4.40 -2.60
C VAL A 52 -4.79 5.12 -2.29
N LYS A 53 -5.91 4.49 -2.65
CA LYS A 53 -7.25 4.91 -2.23
C LYS A 53 -7.82 3.82 -1.35
N GLY A 54 -8.15 4.17 -0.12
CA GLY A 54 -8.60 3.22 0.88
C GLY A 54 -9.08 3.87 2.16
N LEU A 55 -9.12 3.08 3.22
CA LEU A 55 -9.42 3.51 4.57
C LEU A 55 -8.15 3.46 5.42
N VAL A 56 -7.84 4.56 6.09
CA VAL A 56 -6.66 4.63 6.96
C VAL A 56 -7.08 4.46 8.41
N PHE A 57 -6.43 3.51 9.09
CA PHE A 57 -6.64 3.19 10.49
C PHE A 57 -5.38 3.48 11.29
N TYR A 58 -5.55 4.10 12.46
CA TYR A 58 -4.47 4.26 13.43
C TYR A 58 -4.50 3.09 14.41
N GLN A 59 -3.50 2.23 14.33
CA GLN A 59 -3.36 1.02 15.13
C GLN A 59 -2.48 1.27 16.35
N GLN A 60 -3.04 1.04 17.54
CA GLN A 60 -2.33 1.15 18.82
C GLN A 60 -1.70 -0.18 19.27
N THR A 61 -2.00 -1.28 18.57
CA THR A 61 -1.44 -2.61 18.82
C THR A 61 -0.75 -3.14 17.58
N SER A 62 0.41 -3.78 17.76
CA SER A 62 1.11 -4.47 16.67
C SER A 62 0.25 -5.63 16.15
N GLY A 63 0.38 -5.94 14.87
CA GLY A 63 -0.46 -6.94 14.23
C GLY A 63 0.04 -7.34 12.86
N ALA A 64 -0.70 -8.27 12.25
CA ALA A 64 -0.47 -8.72 10.89
C ALA A 64 -1.80 -9.09 10.22
N ALA A 65 -1.88 -8.85 8.92
CA ALA A 65 -2.99 -9.23 8.06
C ALA A 65 -2.48 -9.39 6.63
N ASN A 66 -3.04 -10.36 5.89
CA ASN A 66 -2.72 -10.59 4.48
C ASN A 66 -1.20 -10.69 4.19
N GLY A 67 -0.42 -11.29 5.10
CA GLY A 67 1.03 -11.44 4.93
C GLY A 67 1.85 -10.16 5.10
N ALA A 68 1.22 -9.05 5.51
CA ALA A 68 1.90 -7.83 5.96
C ALA A 68 1.75 -7.66 7.48
N SER A 69 2.72 -7.01 8.11
CA SER A 69 2.76 -6.77 9.55
C SER A 69 3.14 -5.34 9.88
N TRP A 70 2.67 -4.85 11.03
CA TRP A 70 2.98 -3.52 11.53
C TRP A 70 3.32 -3.56 13.03
N ASN A 71 4.14 -2.60 13.46
CA ASN A 71 4.47 -2.36 14.87
C ASN A 71 3.75 -1.10 15.33
N ALA A 72 3.04 -1.17 16.45
CA ALA A 72 2.35 0.00 16.97
C ALA A 72 3.29 1.04 17.61
N PRO A 73 2.92 2.34 17.58
CA PRO A 73 1.76 2.88 16.87
C PRO A 73 2.01 2.97 15.36
N ALA A 74 1.01 2.63 14.54
CA ALA A 74 1.15 2.65 13.07
C ALA A 74 -0.12 3.12 12.36
N PHE A 75 0.06 3.69 11.17
CA PHE A 75 -1.03 3.84 10.21
C PHE A 75 -1.06 2.63 9.28
N VAL A 76 -2.25 2.06 9.12
CA VAL A 76 -2.52 0.93 8.23
C VAL A 76 -3.63 1.34 7.27
N ASP A 77 -3.37 1.23 5.97
CA ASP A 77 -4.32 1.56 4.90
C ASP A 77 -4.92 0.29 4.32
N GLU A 78 -6.24 0.16 4.37
CA GLU A 78 -6.97 -0.88 3.66
C GLU A 78 -7.33 -0.39 2.25
N ALA A 79 -6.55 -0.83 1.27
CA ALA A 79 -6.63 -0.32 -0.08
C ALA A 79 -7.81 -0.91 -0.86
N GLN A 80 -8.70 -0.03 -1.32
CA GLN A 80 -9.67 -0.35 -2.36
C GLN A 80 -9.06 -0.28 -3.76
N ARG A 81 -8.07 0.60 -3.95
CA ARG A 81 -7.34 0.75 -5.20
C ARG A 81 -5.89 1.15 -4.97
N VAL A 82 -5.00 0.57 -5.76
CA VAL A 82 -3.58 0.96 -5.87
C VAL A 82 -3.29 1.36 -7.31
N HIS A 83 -2.78 2.58 -7.51
CA HIS A 83 -2.38 3.07 -8.83
C HIS A 83 -0.89 3.36 -8.85
N GLN A 84 -0.13 2.56 -9.61
CA GLN A 84 1.26 2.84 -9.91
C GLN A 84 1.35 3.87 -11.03
N ARG A 85 1.92 5.04 -10.75
CA ARG A 85 2.23 6.06 -11.76
C ARG A 85 3.64 5.82 -12.29
N THR A 86 3.78 5.69 -13.60
CA THR A 86 5.02 6.06 -14.26
C THR A 86 5.13 7.58 -14.19
N ILE A 87 6.27 8.08 -13.70
CA ILE A 87 6.62 9.48 -13.93
C ILE A 87 7.07 9.51 -15.39
N ASP A 88 6.12 9.77 -16.29
CA ASP A 88 6.48 10.29 -17.59
C ASP A 88 6.98 11.72 -17.32
N HIS A 89 8.27 11.94 -17.56
CA HIS A 89 8.88 13.27 -17.41
C HIS A 89 8.39 14.14 -18.57
N ASP A 90 7.17 14.68 -18.44
CA ASP A 90 6.67 15.79 -19.23
C ASP A 90 6.19 16.88 -18.27
N ASP A 91 7.13 17.76 -17.92
CA ASP A 91 7.06 19.22 -17.69
C ASP A 91 8.10 19.71 -16.66
#